data_AF-A0A2D0N3K2-F1
#
_entry.id   AF-A0A2D0N3K2-F1
#
_cell.length_a   1.000
_cell.length_b   1.000
_cell.length_c   1.000
_cell.angle_alpha   90.00
_cell.angle_beta   90.00
_cell.angle_gamma   90.00
#
_symmetry.space_group_name_H-M   'P 1'
#
loop_
_entity.id
_entity.type
_entity.pdbx_description
1 polymer ?
#
loop_
_entity_poly.entity_id
_entity_poly.type
_entity_poly.pdbx_seq_one_letter_code
_entity_poly.pdbx_strand_id
1 'polypeptide(L)'
;MEPNNIKNLLLRSITEPMSAAEQEQLRAALEVSEELRREQEQLTYTRELVQQAIPAADPGFSQKVLERLQKGRKEVALVVQLFPRVAAACVAVILALGLFLYFEAGSLSTDALVGLQDLSIEEAVALTEY
;
A
#
# COMPACT_ATOMS: atom_id res chain seq x y z
N MET A 1 25.55 -43.28 -3.12
CA MET A 1 25.17 -42.14 -2.26
C MET A 1 25.16 -40.91 -3.14
N GLU A 2 24.00 -40.28 -3.36
CA GLU A 2 23.93 -39.14 -4.26
C GLU A 2 24.59 -37.90 -3.62
N PRO A 3 25.62 -37.31 -4.26
CA PRO A 3 26.33 -36.13 -3.71
C PRO A 3 25.41 -34.92 -3.49
N ASN A 4 24.27 -34.86 -4.18
CA ASN A 4 23.26 -33.81 -4.02
C ASN A 4 22.52 -33.85 -2.67
N ASN A 5 22.45 -35.01 -2.02
CA ASN A 5 21.71 -35.13 -0.76
C ASN A 5 22.54 -34.53 0.40
N ILE A 6 23.85 -34.78 0.43
CA ILE A 6 24.75 -34.29 1.47
C ILE A 6 24.90 -32.75 1.41
N LYS A 7 24.96 -32.16 0.20
CA LYS A 7 25.00 -30.70 0.05
C LYS A 7 23.71 -30.03 0.54
N ASN A 8 22.55 -30.61 0.26
CA ASN A 8 21.28 -30.12 0.81
C ASN A 8 21.25 -30.21 2.34
N LEU A 9 21.80 -31.29 2.89
CA LEU A 9 21.89 -31.53 4.33
C LEU A 9 22.83 -30.51 5.01
N LEU A 10 23.94 -30.15 4.35
CA LEU A 10 24.83 -29.05 4.77
C LEU A 10 24.12 -27.70 4.76
N LEU A 11 23.39 -27.35 3.69
CA LEU A 11 22.65 -26.09 3.62
C LEU A 11 21.56 -26.00 4.70
N ARG A 12 20.84 -27.11 4.93
CA ARG A 12 19.80 -27.16 5.97
C ARG A 12 20.37 -27.00 7.38
N SER A 13 21.59 -27.49 7.62
CA SER A 13 22.29 -27.33 8.91
C SER A 13 22.53 -25.87 9.32
N ILE A 14 22.59 -24.96 8.35
CA ILE A 14 22.81 -23.53 8.60
C ILE A 14 21.50 -22.84 9.02
N THR A 15 20.36 -23.26 8.47
CA THR A 15 19.09 -22.55 8.64
C THR A 15 18.20 -23.17 9.71
N GLU A 16 18.30 -24.49 9.93
CA GLU A 16 17.36 -25.27 10.74
C GLU A 16 18.07 -26.16 11.76
N PRO A 17 17.44 -26.42 12.93
CA PRO A 17 17.93 -27.42 13.87
C PRO A 17 17.81 -28.82 13.25
N MET A 18 18.91 -29.58 13.27
CA MET A 18 18.98 -30.93 12.70
C MET A 18 18.76 -32.02 13.76
N SER A 19 18.29 -33.18 13.33
CA SER A 19 18.24 -34.37 14.18
C SER A 19 19.64 -34.98 14.40
N ALA A 20 19.81 -35.74 15.48
CA ALA A 20 21.10 -36.35 15.83
C ALA A 20 21.63 -37.30 14.72
N ALA A 21 20.74 -38.05 14.06
CA ALA A 21 21.11 -38.96 12.97
C ALA A 21 21.65 -38.22 11.74
N GLU A 22 21.09 -37.05 11.41
CA GLU A 22 21.52 -36.24 10.28
C GLU A 22 22.84 -35.51 10.58
N GLN A 23 23.06 -35.09 11.84
CA GLN A 23 24.34 -34.54 12.27
C GLN A 23 25.48 -35.55 12.11
N GLU A 24 25.22 -36.82 12.45
CA GLU A 24 26.22 -37.88 12.34
C GLU A 24 26.52 -38.23 10.88
N GLN A 25 25.50 -38.25 10.02
CA GLN A 25 25.68 -38.39 8.57
C GLN A 25 26.49 -37.23 7.96
N LEU A 26 26.22 -36.00 8.38
CA LEU A 26 26.96 -34.82 7.92
C LEU A 26 28.43 -34.88 8.38
N ARG A 27 28.68 -35.28 9.64
CA ARG A 27 30.04 -35.46 10.16
C ARG A 27 30.83 -36.51 9.40
N ALA A 28 30.23 -37.68 9.17
CA ALA A 28 30.87 -38.74 8.39
C ALA A 28 31.19 -38.28 6.96
N ALA A 29 30.33 -37.46 6.34
CA ALA A 29 30.59 -36.91 5.01
C ALA A 29 31.67 -35.81 5.00
N LEU A 30 31.73 -34.99 6.06
CA LEU A 30 32.74 -33.94 6.22
C LEU A 30 34.15 -34.49 6.50
N GLU A 31 34.27 -35.67 7.13
CA GLU A 31 35.56 -36.35 7.32
C GLU A 31 36.15 -36.86 6.01
N VAL A 32 35.31 -37.25 5.06
CA VAL A 32 35.73 -37.88 3.79
C VAL A 32 36.01 -36.84 2.71
N SER A 33 35.38 -35.67 2.75
CA SER A 33 35.43 -34.68 1.66
C SER A 33 35.99 -33.33 2.12
N GLU A 34 37.16 -32.98 1.61
CA GLU A 34 37.77 -31.65 1.80
C GLU A 34 36.94 -30.53 1.16
N GLU A 35 36.26 -30.81 0.03
CA GLU A 35 35.38 -29.86 -0.67
C GLU A 35 34.20 -29.43 0.23
N LEU A 36 33.54 -30.40 0.87
CA LEU A 36 32.41 -30.14 1.77
C LEU A 36 32.83 -29.34 3.01
N ARG A 37 34.05 -29.57 3.52
CA ARG A 37 34.61 -28.76 4.63
C ARG A 37 34.83 -27.31 4.22
N ARG A 38 35.42 -27.07 3.04
CA ARG A 38 35.60 -25.70 2.54
C ARG A 38 34.27 -24.99 2.33
N GLU A 39 33.27 -25.70 1.82
CA GLU A 39 31.92 -25.16 1.61
C GLU A 39 31.26 -24.81 2.97
N GLN A 40 31.40 -25.66 3.99
CA GLN A 40 30.93 -25.37 5.34
C GLN A 40 31.60 -24.13 5.95
N GLU A 41 32.92 -24.01 5.83
CA GLU A 41 33.67 -22.85 6.32
C GLU A 41 33.23 -21.55 5.62
N GLN A 42 33.03 -21.57 4.30
CA GLN A 42 32.53 -20.43 3.54
C GLN A 42 31.12 -20.00 3.95
N LEU A 43 30.22 -20.97 4.13
CA LEU A 43 28.84 -20.70 4.56
C LEU A 43 28.80 -20.11 5.98
N THR A 44 29.64 -20.63 6.88
CA THR A 44 29.75 -20.13 8.26
C THR A 44 30.31 -18.71 8.28
N TYR A 45 31.38 -18.46 7.52
CA TYR A 45 31.97 -17.13 7.38
C TYR A 45 30.98 -16.10 6.83
N THR A 46 30.24 -16.47 5.77
CA THR A 46 29.23 -15.58 5.18
C THR A 46 28.10 -15.28 6.17
N ARG A 47 27.66 -16.27 6.95
CA ARG A 47 26.65 -16.07 8.00
C ARG A 47 27.12 -15.08 9.05
N GLU A 48 28.36 -15.20 9.52
CA GLU A 48 28.92 -14.29 10.51
C GLU A 48 29.00 -12.86 9.98
N LEU A 49 29.44 -12.67 8.73
CA LEU A 49 29.45 -11.36 8.09
C LEU A 49 28.05 -10.76 8.01
N VAL A 50 27.05 -11.56 7.64
CA VAL A 50 25.64 -11.11 7.58
C VAL A 50 25.12 -10.76 8.97
N GLN A 51 25.43 -11.55 10.00
CA GLN A 51 25.02 -11.26 11.37
C GLN A 51 25.68 -10.00 11.92
N GLN A 52 26.92 -9.71 11.54
CA GLN A 52 27.59 -8.46 11.90
C GLN A 52 27.03 -7.25 11.14
N ALA A 53 26.58 -7.45 9.91
CA ALA A 53 25.99 -6.39 9.09
C ALA A 53 24.53 -6.07 9.47
N ILE A 54 23.78 -7.04 10.01
CA ILE A 54 22.39 -6.83 10.42
C ILE A 54 22.38 -6.27 11.85
N PRO A 55 21.94 -5.02 12.07
CA PRO A 55 21.77 -4.50 13.42
C PRO A 55 20.78 -5.36 14.19
N ALA A 56 21.05 -5.57 15.49
CA ALA A 56 20.18 -6.34 16.37
C ALA A 56 18.73 -5.84 16.25
N ALA A 57 17.79 -6.78 16.19
CA ALA A 57 16.37 -6.45 16.07
C ALA A 57 15.96 -5.49 17.19
N ASP A 58 15.46 -4.31 16.82
CA ASP A 58 14.99 -3.31 17.78
C ASP A 58 13.85 -3.92 18.63
N PRO A 59 14.00 -4.02 19.96
CA PRO A 59 12.98 -4.61 20.83
C PRO A 59 11.62 -3.89 20.75
N GLY A 60 11.60 -2.64 20.27
CA GLY A 60 10.39 -1.85 20.04
C GLY A 60 9.77 -1.97 18.65
N PHE A 61 10.34 -2.77 17.73
CA PHE A 61 9.86 -2.83 16.34
C PHE A 61 8.37 -3.19 16.25
N SER A 62 7.95 -4.26 16.95
CA SER A 62 6.56 -4.71 16.95
C SER A 62 5.61 -3.65 17.51
N GLN A 63 6.02 -2.90 18.52
CA GLN A 63 5.24 -1.80 19.10
C GLN A 63 5.11 -0.63 18.10
N LYS A 64 6.20 -0.25 17.44
CA LYS A 64 6.20 0.81 16.41
C LYS A 64 5.30 0.47 15.22
N VAL A 65 5.31 -0.78 14.77
CA VAL A 65 4.42 -1.27 13.70
C VAL A 65 2.96 -1.19 14.14
N LEU A 66 2.65 -1.67 15.35
CA LEU A 66 1.30 -1.66 15.88
C LEU A 66 0.75 -0.24 16.05
N GLU A 67 1.59 0.69 16.53
CA GLU A 67 1.22 2.09 16.70
C GLU A 67 0.92 2.76 15.34
N ARG A 68 1.72 2.49 14.30
CA ARG A 68 1.48 3.02 12.95
C ARG A 68 0.17 2.51 12.35
N LEU A 69 -0.14 1.22 12.52
CA LEU A 69 -1.40 0.63 12.06
C LEU A 69 -2.61 1.27 12.75
N GLN A 70 -2.50 1.54 14.06
CA GLN A 70 -3.58 2.16 14.83
C GLN A 70 -3.80 3.64 14.46
N LYS A 71 -2.72 4.41 14.23
CA LYS A 71 -2.82 5.82 13.80
C LYS A 71 -3.53 5.95 12.45
N GLY A 72 -3.14 5.15 11.45
CA GLY A 72 -3.78 5.18 10.13
C GLY A 72 -5.28 4.87 10.16
N ARG A 73 -5.72 3.97 11.06
CA ARG A 73 -7.14 3.64 11.22
C ARG A 73 -7.96 4.79 11.82
N LYS A 74 -7.38 5.57 12.74
CA LYS A 74 -8.07 6.69 13.40
C LYS A 74 -8.28 7.87 12.46
N GLU A 75 -7.30 8.17 11.60
CA GLU A 75 -7.40 9.27 10.64
C GLU A 75 -8.49 9.02 9.58
N VAL A 76 -8.55 7.80 9.04
CA VAL A 76 -9.58 7.41 8.07
C VAL A 76 -10.98 7.46 8.69
N ALA A 77 -11.13 7.02 9.96
CA ALA A 77 -12.42 7.07 10.65
C ALA A 77 -12.93 8.50 10.83
N LEU A 78 -12.04 9.46 11.11
CA LEU A 78 -12.39 10.86 11.33
C LEU A 78 -12.87 11.51 10.02
N VAL A 79 -12.19 11.25 8.90
CA VAL A 79 -12.60 11.72 7.56
C VAL A 79 -13.97 11.16 7.16
N VAL A 80 -14.19 9.85 7.34
CA VAL A 80 -15.47 9.19 7.01
C VAL A 80 -16.62 9.73 7.87
N GLN A 81 -16.36 10.10 9.13
CA GLN A 81 -17.38 10.63 10.03
C GLN A 81 -17.79 12.08 9.71
N LEU A 82 -16.86 12.91 9.19
CA LEU A 82 -17.14 14.30 8.80
C LEU A 82 -17.73 14.44 7.39
N PHE A 83 -17.44 13.49 6.50
CA PHE A 83 -17.94 13.49 5.12
C PHE A 83 -19.47 13.68 4.98
N PRO A 84 -20.35 12.99 5.74
CA PRO A 84 -21.80 13.15 5.58
C PRO A 84 -22.31 14.55 5.95
N ARG A 85 -21.68 15.24 6.91
CA ARG A 85 -22.07 16.62 7.27
C ARG A 85 -21.70 17.61 6.18
N VAL A 86 -20.51 17.45 5.59
CA VAL A 86 -20.05 18.31 4.48
C VAL A 86 -20.89 18.05 3.22
N ALA A 87 -21.17 16.78 2.91
CA ALA A 87 -22.03 16.41 1.79
C ALA A 87 -23.45 16.99 1.94
N ALA A 88 -24.04 16.91 3.14
CA ALA A 88 -25.36 17.50 3.41
C ALA A 88 -25.38 19.03 3.22
N ALA A 89 -24.32 19.73 3.63
CA ALA A 89 -24.18 21.17 3.41
C ALA A 89 -24.08 21.51 1.92
N CYS A 90 -23.27 20.78 1.15
CA CYS A 90 -23.17 20.97 -0.30
C CYS A 90 -24.50 20.73 -1.00
N VAL A 91 -25.23 19.67 -0.63
CA VAL A 91 -26.57 19.39 -1.19
C VAL A 91 -27.54 20.52 -0.86
N ALA A 92 -27.52 21.04 0.37
CA ALA A 92 -28.37 22.16 0.76
C ALA A 92 -28.08 23.43 -0.06
N VAL A 93 -26.81 23.73 -0.34
CA VAL A 93 -26.41 24.86 -1.18
C VAL A 93 -26.88 24.69 -2.63
N ILE A 94 -26.70 23.49 -3.20
CA ILE A 94 -27.17 23.20 -4.57
C ILE A 94 -28.68 23.33 -4.68
N LEU A 95 -29.42 22.79 -3.70
CA LEU A 95 -30.88 22.92 -3.66
C LEU A 95 -31.32 24.38 -3.49
N ALA A 96 -30.65 25.15 -2.64
CA ALA A 96 -30.95 26.57 -2.45
C ALA A 96 -30.71 27.38 -3.74
N LEU A 97 -29.61 27.11 -4.45
CA LEU A 97 -29.31 27.73 -5.75
C LEU A 97 -30.34 27.34 -6.81
N GLY A 98 -30.71 26.06 -6.89
CA GLY A 98 -31.75 25.61 -7.81
C GLY A 98 -33.11 26.25 -7.53
N LEU A 99 -33.46 26.38 -6.24
CA LEU A 99 -34.71 27.03 -5.83
C LEU A 99 -34.69 28.53 -6.17
N PHE A 100 -33.55 29.20 -5.94
CA PHE A 100 -33.37 30.61 -6.28
C PHE A 100 -33.55 30.84 -7.78
N LEU A 101 -32.88 30.04 -8.61
CA LEU A 101 -33.02 30.11 -10.07
C LEU A 101 -34.46 29.83 -10.53
N TYR A 102 -35.15 28.88 -9.89
CA TYR A 102 -36.55 28.59 -10.21
C TYR A 102 -37.48 29.78 -9.91
N PHE A 103 -37.28 30.48 -8.79
CA PHE A 103 -38.07 31.67 -8.46
C PHE A 103 -37.77 32.86 -9.36
N GLU A 104 -36.52 33.03 -9.79
CA GLU A 104 -36.11 34.17 -10.63
C GLU A 104 -36.49 33.97 -12.10
N ALA A 105 -36.27 32.77 -12.65
CA ALA A 105 -36.50 32.48 -14.08
C ALA A 105 -37.84 31.78 -14.38
N GLY A 106 -38.59 31.35 -13.36
CA GLY A 106 -39.88 30.65 -13.52
C GLY A 106 -39.78 29.24 -14.12
N SER A 107 -38.58 28.80 -14.54
CA SER A 107 -38.31 27.49 -15.11
C SER A 107 -36.88 27.03 -14.82
N LEU A 108 -36.69 25.72 -14.61
CA LEU A 108 -35.37 25.06 -14.62
C LEU A 108 -35.08 24.51 -16.02
N SER A 109 -35.20 25.36 -17.05
CA SER A 109 -34.79 24.98 -18.41
C SER A 109 -33.27 24.99 -18.50
N THR A 110 -32.71 24.08 -19.30
CA THR A 110 -31.25 24.04 -19.60
C THR A 110 -30.72 25.38 -20.13
N ASP A 111 -31.54 26.14 -20.84
CA ASP A 111 -31.18 27.48 -21.34
C ASP A 111 -30.94 28.50 -20.21
N ALA A 112 -31.74 28.44 -19.14
CA ALA A 112 -31.56 29.28 -17.95
C ALA A 112 -30.30 28.89 -17.16
N LEU A 113 -29.94 27.60 -17.17
CA LEU A 113 -28.73 27.10 -16.49
C LEU A 113 -27.43 27.45 -17.25
N VAL A 114 -27.51 27.59 -18.57
CA VAL A 114 -26.37 27.96 -19.45
C VAL A 114 -26.25 29.49 -19.59
N GLY A 115 -27.22 30.26 -19.09
CA GLY A 115 -27.21 31.73 -19.20
C GLY A 115 -27.44 32.20 -20.64
N LEU A 116 -28.09 31.39 -21.47
CA LEU A 116 -28.60 31.82 -22.76
C LEU A 116 -29.87 32.63 -22.48
N GLN A 117 -29.69 33.89 -22.07
CA GLN A 117 -30.77 34.86 -22.18
C GLN A 117 -31.21 34.85 -23.64
N ASP A 118 -32.48 34.53 -23.87
CA ASP A 118 -33.13 34.65 -25.17
C ASP A 118 -32.77 36.02 -25.73
N LEU A 119 -31.89 36.04 -26.74
CA LEU A 119 -31.80 37.19 -27.63
C LEU A 119 -33.21 37.28 -28.21
N SER A 120 -33.99 38.27 -27.76
CA SER A 120 -35.33 38.43 -28.30
C SER A 120 -35.16 38.62 -29.81
N ILE A 121 -36.08 38.07 -30.60
CA ILE A 121 -35.99 38.14 -32.07
C ILE A 121 -35.87 39.61 -32.53
N GLU A 122 -36.35 40.57 -31.72
CA GLU A 122 -36.16 42.00 -31.96
C GLU A 122 -34.69 42.46 -31.86
N GLU A 123 -33.88 41.94 -30.93
CA GLU A 123 -32.45 42.24 -30.82
C GLU A 123 -31.63 41.60 -31.95
N ALA A 124 -32.01 40.41 -32.40
CA ALA A 124 -31.34 39.73 -33.51
C ALA A 124 -31.53 40.46 -34.85
N VAL A 125 -32.73 41.03 -35.08
CA VAL A 125 -33.03 41.80 -36.30
C VAL A 125 -32.29 43.14 -36.31
N ALA A 126 -32.18 43.81 -35.16
CA ALA A 126 -31.45 45.07 -35.03
C ALA A 126 -29.94 44.94 -35.35
N LEU A 127 -29.35 43.77 -35.12
CA LEU A 127 -27.93 43.48 -35.43
C LEU A 127 -27.67 43.14 -36.91
N THR A 128 -28.70 42.87 -37.70
CA THR A 128 -28.61 42.56 -39.14
C THR A 128 -28.94 43.74 -40.06
N GLU A 129 -29.40 44.88 -39.52
CA GLU A 129 -29.68 46.11 -40.28
C GLU A 129 -28.46 47.06 -40.38
N TYR A 130 -27.24 46.54 -40.38
CA TYR A 130 -26.04 47.29 -40.77
C TYR A 130 -25.14 46.52 -41.73
#